data_AF-A0A6I9YNP5-F1
#
_entry.id   AF-A0A6I9YNP5-F1
#
_cell.length_a   1.000
_cell.length_b   1.000
_cell.length_c   1.000
_cell.angle_alpha   90.00
_cell.angle_beta   90.00
_cell.angle_gamma   90.00
#
_symmetry.space_group_name_H-M   'P 1'
#
loop_
_entity.id
_entity.type
_entity.pdbx_description
1 polymer ?
#
loop_
_entity_poly.entity_id
_entity_poly.type
_entity_poly.pdbx_seq_one_letter_code
_entity_poly.pdbx_strand_id
1 'polypeptide(L)'
;MEVVTNQWARLSNFSNPGSNDHRFYNVEQAFAQAIQLPPIDTPVATLVSSSPVVSGDAADKLKSEDKWAELTLWKNFNATAWAIKSTSAASYFNRTMVMWLRQLQDRIPIQDDRIHQDLTKIIAASQFSADATLDTIKFASSALATSVTSRCLLWLRNWQMDNKAKWNLETALFKGPNHFGEALDPILVENKDKKKVLPSNAKKPEARSHPYCRQSYRAPDFDHHQRFSSFRSDRQFSRSSYQDPNRFQHQSRWPFQGGGGRPYRRRK
;
A
#
# COMPACT_ATOMS: atom_id res chain seq x y z
N MET A 1 14.58 17.91 -8.10
CA MET A 1 13.87 17.06 -9.09
C MET A 1 14.61 15.75 -9.36
N GLU A 2 15.94 15.76 -9.47
CA GLU A 2 16.75 14.55 -9.75
C GLU A 2 16.56 13.40 -8.73
N VAL A 3 16.43 13.73 -7.43
CA VAL A 3 16.16 12.72 -6.40
C VAL A 3 14.82 12.00 -6.66
N VAL A 4 13.77 12.75 -7.01
CA VAL A 4 12.44 12.19 -7.28
C VAL A 4 12.47 11.30 -8.52
N THR A 5 13.12 11.75 -9.60
CA THR A 5 13.25 10.96 -10.84
C THR A 5 14.04 9.67 -10.61
N ASN A 6 15.09 9.72 -9.79
CA ASN A 6 15.89 8.53 -9.46
C ASN A 6 15.11 7.53 -8.61
N GLN A 7 14.26 7.99 -7.68
CA GLN A 7 13.39 7.12 -6.90
C GLN A 7 12.29 6.50 -7.77
N TRP A 8 11.70 7.27 -8.69
CA TRP A 8 10.70 6.77 -9.64
C TRP A 8 11.26 5.78 -10.65
N ALA A 9 12.54 5.88 -11.01
CA ALA A 9 13.19 4.88 -11.84
C ALA A 9 13.38 3.52 -11.12
N ARG A 10 13.20 3.47 -9.79
CA ARG A 10 13.45 2.29 -8.94
C ARG A 10 12.22 1.92 -8.10
N LEU A 11 11.06 1.79 -8.73
CA LEU A 11 9.77 1.52 -8.07
C LEU A 11 9.76 0.31 -7.11
N SER A 12 10.61 -0.70 -7.34
CA SER A 12 10.68 -1.90 -6.52
C SER A 12 11.61 -1.80 -5.31
N ASN A 13 12.54 -0.84 -5.31
CA ASN A 13 13.65 -0.81 -4.35
C ASN A 13 13.33 0.18 -3.23
N PHE A 14 12.77 -0.37 -2.15
CA PHE A 14 12.71 0.35 -0.89
C PHE A 14 14.11 0.33 -0.28
N SER A 15 14.72 1.51 -0.16
CA SER A 15 15.94 1.65 0.64
C SER A 15 15.56 1.57 2.11
N ASN A 16 16.00 0.51 2.78
CA ASN A 16 15.89 0.46 4.23
C ASN A 16 16.67 1.64 4.83
N PRO A 17 16.16 2.26 5.91
CA PRO A 17 16.87 3.30 6.65
C PRO A 17 18.26 2.81 7.05
N GLY A 18 19.27 3.66 6.88
CA GLY A 18 20.63 3.38 7.31
C GLY A 18 20.82 3.64 8.80
N SER A 19 21.97 3.21 9.34
CA SER A 19 22.36 3.46 10.74
C SER A 19 22.25 4.94 11.13
N ASN A 20 22.63 5.84 10.22
CA ASN A 20 22.53 7.28 10.42
C ASN A 20 21.07 7.76 10.55
N ASP A 21 20.14 7.22 9.76
CA ASP A 21 18.73 7.62 9.81
C ASP A 21 18.14 7.28 11.19
N HIS A 22 18.48 6.10 11.72
CA HIS A 22 18.09 5.70 13.07
C HIS A 22 18.70 6.60 14.16
N ARG A 23 19.92 7.09 13.97
CA ARG A 23 20.60 7.97 14.92
C ARG A 23 20.04 9.39 14.90
N PHE A 24 19.79 9.96 13.71
CA PHE A 24 19.41 11.36 13.55
C PHE A 24 17.90 11.59 13.67
N TYR A 25 17.08 10.62 13.27
CA TYR A 25 15.62 10.73 13.29
C TYR A 25 15.02 9.86 14.39
N ASN A 26 15.69 9.85 15.54
CA ASN A 26 15.14 9.27 16.75
C ASN A 26 13.98 10.15 17.24
N VAL A 27 12.85 9.52 17.50
CA VAL A 27 11.63 10.17 17.98
C VAL A 27 11.23 9.53 19.30
N GLU A 28 10.41 10.22 20.10
CA GLU A 28 9.90 9.68 21.35
C GLU A 28 9.28 8.29 21.15
N GLN A 29 9.51 7.37 22.10
CA GLN A 29 9.07 5.97 21.96
C GLN A 29 7.56 5.83 21.76
N ALA A 30 6.75 6.64 22.45
CA ALA A 30 5.31 6.66 22.27
C ALA A 30 4.91 7.05 20.83
N PHE A 31 5.58 8.06 20.27
CA PHE A 31 5.37 8.47 18.89
C PHE A 31 5.84 7.40 17.90
N ALA A 32 7.00 6.79 18.15
CA ALA A 32 7.53 5.70 17.35
C ALA A 32 6.56 4.51 17.30
N GLN A 33 5.90 4.19 18.42
CA GLN A 33 4.87 3.15 18.51
C GLN A 33 3.60 3.52 17.75
N ALA A 34 3.16 4.79 17.82
CA ALA A 34 1.95 5.26 17.14
C ALA A 34 2.05 5.19 15.60
N ILE A 35 3.26 5.24 15.04
CA ILE A 35 3.51 5.12 13.59
C ILE A 35 4.03 3.74 13.17
N GLN A 36 3.87 2.72 14.02
CA GLN A 36 4.13 1.33 13.61
C GLN A 36 2.98 0.80 12.77
N LEU A 37 3.31 -0.04 11.79
CA LEU A 37 2.30 -0.70 10.99
C LEU A 37 1.56 -1.71 11.87
N PRO A 38 0.24 -1.58 12.06
CA PRO A 38 -0.46 -2.51 12.93
C PRO A 38 -0.44 -3.95 12.35
N PRO A 39 -0.44 -5.00 13.19
CA PRO A 39 -0.70 -6.36 12.72
C PRO A 39 -2.12 -6.49 12.16
N ILE A 40 -2.32 -7.48 11.30
CA ILE A 40 -3.65 -7.90 10.81
C ILE A 40 -4.27 -8.83 11.85
N ASP A 41 -5.56 -8.62 12.13
CA ASP A 41 -6.32 -9.45 13.06
C ASP A 41 -6.37 -10.92 12.61
N THR A 42 -6.17 -11.85 13.56
CA THR A 42 -6.16 -13.29 13.29
C THR A 42 -7.40 -13.79 12.53
N PRO A 43 -8.64 -13.37 12.88
CA PRO A 43 -9.82 -13.80 12.13
C PRO A 43 -9.79 -13.37 10.65
N VAL A 44 -9.22 -12.20 10.35
CA VAL A 44 -9.07 -11.71 8.97
C VAL A 44 -7.96 -12.48 8.26
N ALA A 45 -6.83 -12.72 8.92
CA ALA A 45 -5.74 -13.55 8.38
C ALA A 45 -6.20 -14.98 8.04
N THR A 46 -7.13 -15.55 8.81
CA THR A 46 -7.68 -16.88 8.53
C THR A 46 -8.56 -16.94 7.28
N LEU A 47 -9.16 -15.83 6.83
CA LEU A 47 -10.00 -15.81 5.62
C LEU A 47 -9.20 -16.12 4.34
N VAL A 48 -7.97 -15.65 4.29
CA VAL A 48 -7.06 -15.83 3.16
C VAL A 48 -6.42 -17.22 3.18
N SER A 49 -6.40 -17.87 4.35
CA SER A 49 -5.86 -19.20 4.53
C SER A 49 -6.89 -20.27 4.20
N SER A 50 -6.67 -21.02 3.11
CA SER A 50 -7.43 -22.25 2.82
C SER A 50 -7.25 -23.36 3.88
N SER A 51 -6.33 -23.17 4.84
CA SER A 51 -6.07 -24.09 5.95
C SER A 51 -6.42 -23.44 7.31
N PRO A 52 -7.06 -24.17 8.24
CA PRO A 52 -7.42 -23.65 9.58
C PRO A 52 -6.21 -23.44 10.50
N VAL A 53 -4.99 -23.78 10.07
CA VAL A 53 -3.74 -23.56 10.82
C VAL A 53 -3.03 -22.33 10.27
N VAL A 54 -3.03 -21.23 11.03
CA VAL A 54 -2.16 -20.08 10.77
C VAL A 54 -0.78 -20.39 11.32
N SER A 55 0.07 -20.97 10.49
CA SER A 55 1.51 -21.07 10.72
C SER A 55 2.22 -20.35 9.56
N GLY A 56 3.13 -19.44 9.87
CA GLY A 56 3.79 -18.54 8.89
C GLY A 56 3.18 -17.14 8.83
N ASP A 57 3.82 -16.23 8.06
CA ASP A 57 3.28 -14.88 7.82
C ASP A 57 1.95 -15.02 7.07
N ALA A 58 0.90 -14.33 7.55
CA ALA A 58 -0.41 -14.35 6.90
C ALA A 58 -0.31 -13.89 5.44
N ALA A 59 0.64 -12.99 5.14
CA ALA A 59 0.90 -12.51 3.79
C ALA A 59 1.32 -13.64 2.83
N ASP A 60 1.95 -14.72 3.33
CA ASP A 60 2.38 -15.84 2.50
C ASP A 60 1.22 -16.65 1.91
N LYS A 61 0.01 -16.44 2.42
CA LYS A 61 -1.20 -17.14 1.97
C LYS A 61 -1.99 -16.36 0.92
N LEU A 62 -1.63 -15.10 0.68
CA LEU A 62 -2.23 -14.27 -0.37
C LEU A 62 -1.90 -14.82 -1.77
N LYS A 63 -2.74 -14.50 -2.76
CA LYS A 63 -2.41 -14.75 -4.18
C LYS A 63 -1.18 -13.92 -4.58
N SER A 64 -0.45 -14.33 -5.61
CA SER A 64 0.79 -13.66 -6.05
C SER A 64 0.62 -12.14 -6.25
N GLU A 65 -0.50 -11.72 -6.87
CA GLU A 65 -0.84 -10.30 -7.05
C GLU A 65 -1.06 -9.58 -5.72
N ASP A 66 -1.80 -10.21 -4.80
CA ASP A 66 -2.12 -9.64 -3.49
C ASP A 66 -0.90 -9.59 -2.56
N LYS A 67 0.01 -10.56 -2.66
CA LYS A 67 1.31 -10.52 -1.99
C LYS A 67 2.11 -9.29 -2.41
N TRP A 68 2.09 -8.99 -3.71
CA TRP A 68 2.83 -7.85 -4.23
C TRP A 68 2.19 -6.52 -3.84
N ALA A 69 0.85 -6.45 -3.82
CA ALA A 69 0.11 -5.31 -3.30
C ALA A 69 0.39 -5.08 -1.81
N GLU A 70 0.33 -6.12 -0.98
CA GLU A 70 0.64 -6.08 0.46
C GLU A 70 2.07 -5.60 0.70
N LEU A 71 3.07 -6.16 -0.01
CA LEU A 71 4.46 -5.74 0.10
C LEU A 71 4.64 -4.26 -0.29
N THR A 72 3.94 -3.80 -1.32
CA THR A 72 3.99 -2.40 -1.76
C THR A 72 3.38 -1.46 -0.73
N LEU A 73 2.23 -1.82 -0.14
CA LEU A 73 1.60 -1.06 0.94
C LEU A 73 2.48 -1.01 2.20
N TRP A 74 3.10 -2.13 2.57
CA TRP A 74 4.07 -2.20 3.67
C TRP A 74 5.27 -1.28 3.43
N LYS A 75 5.87 -1.30 2.23
CA LYS A 75 6.98 -0.41 1.84
C LYS A 75 6.55 1.06 1.90
N ASN A 76 5.38 1.38 1.36
CA ASN A 76 4.85 2.74 1.35
C ASN A 76 4.59 3.27 2.77
N PHE A 77 3.99 2.43 3.63
CA PHE A 77 3.77 2.77 5.03
C PHE A 77 5.10 3.08 5.73
N ASN A 78 6.10 2.20 5.59
CA ASN A 78 7.41 2.41 6.21
C ASN A 78 8.12 3.67 5.68
N ALA A 79 8.08 3.90 4.36
CA ALA A 79 8.63 5.11 3.75
C ALA A 79 8.01 6.37 4.36
N THR A 80 6.69 6.36 4.49
CA THR A 80 5.93 7.50 5.03
C THR A 80 6.18 7.68 6.52
N ALA A 81 6.28 6.60 7.30
CA ALA A 81 6.65 6.66 8.71
C ALA A 81 8.05 7.28 8.90
N TRP A 82 9.01 6.92 8.04
CA TRP A 82 10.34 7.55 8.04
C TRP A 82 10.30 9.02 7.64
N ALA A 83 9.48 9.39 6.66
CA ALA A 83 9.26 10.79 6.31
C ALA A 83 8.71 11.59 7.51
N ILE A 84 7.77 11.03 8.27
CA ILE A 84 7.26 11.66 9.50
C ILE A 84 8.35 11.82 10.55
N LYS A 85 9.18 10.79 10.79
CA LYS A 85 10.29 10.88 11.76
C LYS A 85 11.29 11.96 11.37
N SER A 86 11.71 12.01 10.11
CA SER A 86 12.72 12.97 9.64
C SER A 86 12.20 14.40 9.66
N THR A 87 10.96 14.62 9.21
CA THR A 87 10.31 15.94 9.22
C THR A 87 9.99 16.42 10.63
N SER A 88 9.64 15.51 11.55
CA SER A 88 9.46 15.84 12.98
C SER A 88 10.75 16.33 13.62
N ALA A 89 11.86 15.60 13.39
CA ALA A 89 13.18 16.01 13.86
C ALA A 89 13.59 17.38 13.27
N ALA A 90 13.41 17.56 11.96
CA ALA A 90 13.70 18.83 11.30
C ALA A 90 12.88 20.00 11.86
N SER A 91 11.57 19.80 12.09
CA SER A 91 10.69 20.82 12.69
C SER A 91 11.17 21.21 14.10
N TYR A 92 11.55 20.24 14.92
CA TYR A 92 12.10 20.48 16.25
C TYR A 92 13.39 21.30 16.22
N PHE A 93 14.34 20.92 15.36
CA PHE A 93 15.60 21.66 15.21
C PHE A 93 15.38 23.07 14.66
N ASN A 94 14.51 23.25 13.67
CA ASN A 94 14.19 24.57 13.13
C ASN A 94 13.58 25.50 14.20
N ARG A 95 12.66 24.99 15.03
CA ARG A 95 12.10 25.78 16.15
C ARG A 95 13.16 26.15 17.19
N THR A 96 14.04 25.21 17.51
CA THR A 96 15.16 25.44 18.44
C THR A 96 16.14 26.48 17.87
N MET A 97 16.43 26.39 16.58
CA MET A 97 17.26 27.36 15.87
C MET A 97 16.69 28.77 15.96
N VAL A 98 15.37 28.95 15.79
CA VAL A 98 14.72 30.25 15.98
C VAL A 98 14.92 30.79 17.39
N MET A 99 14.79 29.94 18.43
CA MET A 99 15.03 30.36 19.81
C MET A 99 16.47 30.84 20.02
N TRP A 100 17.45 30.08 19.53
CA TRP A 100 18.86 30.46 19.64
C TRP A 100 19.21 31.71 18.84
N LEU A 101 18.64 31.89 17.64
CA LEU A 101 18.85 33.08 16.83
C LEU A 101 18.29 34.34 17.49
N ARG A 102 17.14 34.25 18.16
CA ARG A 102 16.59 35.37 18.94
C ARG A 102 17.50 35.71 20.13
N GLN A 103 17.96 34.71 20.87
CA GLN A 103 18.92 34.92 21.96
C GLN A 103 20.24 35.55 21.47
N LEU A 104 20.68 35.20 20.25
CA LEU A 104 21.85 35.80 19.63
C LEU A 104 21.56 37.26 19.22
N GLN A 105 20.40 37.53 18.63
CA GLN A 105 19.96 38.87 18.25
C GLN A 105 19.95 39.82 19.45
N ASP A 106 19.45 39.38 20.60
CA ASP A 106 19.39 40.17 21.84
C ASP A 106 20.78 40.55 22.40
N ARG A 107 21.85 39.82 22.02
CA ARG A 107 23.23 40.07 22.49
C ARG A 107 24.01 41.01 21.57
N ILE A 108 23.52 41.27 20.36
CA ILE A 108 24.24 42.07 19.36
C ILE A 108 23.93 43.55 19.60
N PRO A 109 24.94 44.43 19.64
CA PRO A 109 24.73 45.87 19.79
C PRO A 109 23.78 46.42 18.73
N ILE A 110 22.91 47.34 19.13
CA ILE A 110 21.88 47.92 18.25
C ILE A 110 22.49 48.69 17.07
N GLN A 111 23.75 49.15 17.18
CA GLN A 111 24.42 49.89 16.09
C GLN A 111 24.75 49.02 14.87
N ASP A 112 24.71 47.69 14.98
CA ASP A 112 24.97 46.80 13.86
C ASP A 112 23.68 46.43 13.10
N ASP A 113 23.10 47.43 12.44
CA ASP A 113 21.84 47.30 11.69
C ASP A 113 21.89 46.18 10.64
N ARG A 114 23.06 45.95 10.04
CA ARG A 114 23.25 44.93 9.00
C ARG A 114 23.12 43.53 9.59
N ILE A 115 23.79 43.26 10.70
CA ILE A 115 23.67 41.95 11.36
C ILE A 115 22.24 41.73 11.85
N HIS A 116 21.57 42.74 12.40
CA HIS A 116 20.16 42.64 12.82
C HIS A 116 19.22 42.30 11.65
N GLN A 117 19.42 42.94 10.49
CA GLN A 117 18.64 42.64 9.28
C GLN A 117 18.88 41.21 8.77
N ASP A 118 20.14 40.76 8.73
CA ASP A 118 20.47 39.42 8.26
C ASP A 118 19.95 38.34 9.22
N LEU A 119 20.06 38.55 10.54
CA LEU A 119 19.45 37.66 11.53
C LEU A 119 17.93 37.58 11.40
N THR A 120 17.26 38.71 11.16
CA THR A 120 15.80 38.72 10.95
C THR A 120 15.41 37.87 9.73
N LYS A 121 16.17 37.92 8.63
CA LYS A 121 15.95 37.06 7.46
C LYS A 121 16.15 35.58 7.79
N ILE A 122 17.20 35.24 8.54
CA ILE A 122 17.48 33.84 8.92
C ILE A 122 16.38 33.32 9.86
N ILE A 123 15.94 34.13 10.84
CA ILE A 123 14.82 33.78 11.74
C ILE A 123 13.56 33.48 10.92
N ALA A 124 13.21 34.37 9.97
CA ALA A 124 12.05 34.18 9.11
C ALA A 124 12.17 32.89 8.26
N ALA A 125 13.36 32.63 7.69
CA ALA A 125 13.62 31.42 6.91
C ALA A 125 13.53 30.13 7.77
N SER A 126 14.08 30.15 8.99
CA SER A 126 13.99 29.01 9.92
C SER A 126 12.56 28.76 10.40
N GLN A 127 11.78 29.83 10.65
CA GLN A 127 10.35 29.72 10.97
C GLN A 127 9.58 29.09 9.81
N PHE A 128 9.76 29.60 8.58
CA PHE A 128 9.15 29.03 7.39
C PHE A 128 9.51 27.54 7.22
N SER A 129 10.77 27.16 7.44
CA SER A 129 11.21 25.76 7.38
C SER A 129 10.54 24.88 8.45
N ALA A 130 10.33 25.40 9.66
CA ALA A 130 9.60 24.72 10.73
C ALA A 130 8.12 24.48 10.36
N ASP A 131 7.48 25.45 9.71
CA ASP A 131 6.08 25.36 9.30
C ASP A 131 5.91 24.43 8.09
N ALA A 132 6.80 24.53 7.09
CA ALA A 132 6.80 23.64 5.93
C ALA A 132 7.01 22.17 6.32
N THR A 133 7.89 21.90 7.28
CA THR A 133 8.08 20.54 7.82
C THR A 133 6.86 20.06 8.59
N LEU A 134 6.17 20.93 9.32
CA LEU A 134 4.91 20.58 9.99
C LEU A 134 3.80 20.23 8.99
N ASP A 135 3.67 20.98 7.90
CA ASP A 135 2.69 20.66 6.85
C ASP A 135 3.05 19.36 6.12
N THR A 136 4.34 19.09 5.93
CA THR A 136 4.80 17.80 5.39
C THR A 136 4.38 16.63 6.28
N ILE A 137 4.46 16.78 7.61
CA ILE A 137 3.97 15.77 8.56
C ILE A 137 2.46 15.54 8.34
N LYS A 138 1.65 16.59 8.21
CA LYS A 138 0.19 16.44 7.98
C LYS A 138 -0.11 15.64 6.71
N PHE A 139 0.58 15.94 5.61
CA PHE A 139 0.41 15.21 4.35
C PHE A 139 0.90 13.76 4.46
N ALA A 140 2.04 13.53 5.12
CA ALA A 140 2.55 12.18 5.36
C ALA A 140 1.61 11.37 6.28
N SER A 141 1.06 11.96 7.34
CA SER A 141 0.05 11.32 8.19
C SER A 141 -1.21 10.94 7.39
N SER A 142 -1.64 11.79 6.46
CA SER A 142 -2.75 11.48 5.56
C SER A 142 -2.41 10.30 4.64
N ALA A 143 -1.19 10.25 4.13
CA ALA A 143 -0.70 9.12 3.32
C ALA A 143 -0.58 7.81 4.13
N LEU A 144 -0.22 7.87 5.41
CA LEU A 144 -0.28 6.70 6.29
C LEU A 144 -1.71 6.19 6.44
N ALA A 145 -2.67 7.09 6.70
CA ALA A 145 -4.07 6.74 6.86
C ALA A 145 -4.64 6.07 5.60
N THR A 146 -4.31 6.58 4.41
CA THR A 146 -4.75 5.97 3.14
C THR A 146 -4.05 4.63 2.88
N SER A 147 -2.79 4.47 3.28
CA SER A 147 -2.07 3.18 3.20
C SER A 147 -2.72 2.12 4.09
N VAL A 148 -3.05 2.46 5.34
CA VAL A 148 -3.78 1.59 6.27
C VAL A 148 -5.15 1.21 5.70
N THR A 149 -5.90 2.19 5.19
CA THR A 149 -7.21 1.93 4.56
C THR A 149 -7.10 1.00 3.35
N SER A 150 -6.11 1.22 2.50
CA SER A 150 -5.84 0.36 1.33
C SER A 150 -5.49 -1.06 1.74
N ARG A 151 -4.75 -1.21 2.84
CA ARG A 151 -4.43 -2.52 3.42
C ARG A 151 -5.70 -3.19 3.97
N CYS A 152 -6.54 -2.49 4.73
CA CYS A 152 -7.83 -3.02 5.18
C CYS A 152 -8.67 -3.55 4.01
N LEU A 153 -8.79 -2.76 2.93
CA LEU A 153 -9.50 -3.13 1.72
C LEU A 153 -8.94 -4.38 1.05
N LEU A 154 -7.61 -4.47 0.94
CA LEU A 154 -6.92 -5.64 0.37
C LEU A 154 -7.27 -6.91 1.13
N TRP A 155 -7.20 -6.87 2.46
CA TRP A 155 -7.45 -8.02 3.33
C TRP A 155 -8.93 -8.40 3.40
N LEU A 156 -9.85 -7.42 3.34
CA LEU A 156 -11.29 -7.68 3.27
C LEU A 156 -11.79 -8.06 1.87
N ARG A 157 -10.96 -7.97 0.83
CA ARG A 157 -11.38 -8.28 -0.56
C ARG A 157 -11.86 -9.72 -0.73
N ASN A 158 -11.27 -10.66 -0.01
CA ASN A 158 -11.60 -12.08 -0.09
C ASN A 158 -12.78 -12.48 0.82
N TRP A 159 -13.32 -11.55 1.61
CA TRP A 159 -14.45 -11.81 2.48
C TRP A 159 -15.78 -11.75 1.71
N GLN A 160 -16.52 -12.86 1.69
CA GLN A 160 -17.71 -13.07 0.85
C GLN A 160 -19.04 -12.56 1.48
N MET A 161 -18.99 -11.67 2.47
CA MET A 161 -20.17 -11.20 3.22
C MET A 161 -20.85 -9.96 2.60
N ASP A 162 -21.97 -9.53 3.20
CA ASP A 162 -22.69 -8.31 2.82
C ASP A 162 -21.75 -7.10 2.77
N ASN A 163 -21.77 -6.39 1.64
CA ASN A 163 -21.02 -5.16 1.41
C ASN A 163 -21.24 -4.15 2.56
N LYS A 164 -22.42 -4.11 3.17
CA LYS A 164 -22.70 -3.21 4.31
C LYS A 164 -21.83 -3.51 5.53
N ALA A 165 -21.64 -4.79 5.89
CA ALA A 165 -20.79 -5.17 7.02
C ALA A 165 -19.31 -4.88 6.75
N LYS A 166 -18.88 -5.04 5.49
CA LYS A 166 -17.54 -4.70 5.03
C LYS A 166 -17.27 -3.19 5.10
N TRP A 167 -18.18 -2.37 4.60
CA TRP A 167 -18.08 -0.91 4.70
C TRP A 167 -18.10 -0.42 6.16
N ASN A 168 -18.87 -1.05 7.04
CA ASN A 168 -18.88 -0.72 8.46
C ASN A 168 -17.54 -1.02 9.15
N LEU A 169 -16.84 -2.09 8.75
CA LEU A 169 -15.49 -2.40 9.25
C LEU A 169 -14.43 -1.45 8.69
N GLU A 170 -14.56 -1.02 7.43
CA GLU A 170 -13.63 -0.10 6.79
C GLU A 170 -13.75 1.34 7.34
N THR A 171 -14.97 1.76 7.68
CA THR A 171 -15.24 3.07 8.29
C THR A 171 -15.07 3.08 9.80
N ALA A 172 -14.90 1.92 10.43
CA ALA A 172 -14.61 1.85 11.84
C ALA A 172 -13.29 2.58 12.12
N LEU A 173 -13.34 3.51 13.07
CA LEU A 173 -12.14 4.24 13.49
C LEU A 173 -11.12 3.22 13.99
N PHE A 174 -9.88 3.32 13.50
CA PHE A 174 -8.77 2.51 14.00
C PHE A 174 -8.64 2.72 15.52
N LYS A 175 -8.99 1.70 16.29
CA LYS A 175 -8.96 1.69 17.75
C LYS A 175 -8.22 0.44 18.22
N GLY A 176 -7.02 0.66 18.76
CA GLY A 176 -6.23 -0.39 19.40
C GLY A 176 -5.02 -0.87 18.58
N PRO A 177 -4.41 -1.99 18.99
CA PRO A 177 -3.14 -2.46 18.42
C PRO A 177 -3.28 -3.14 17.06
N ASN A 178 -4.49 -3.53 16.64
CA ASN A 178 -4.73 -4.28 15.39
C ASN A 178 -5.56 -3.46 14.39
N HIS A 179 -5.52 -3.83 13.11
CA HIS A 179 -6.20 -3.12 12.01
C HIS A 179 -7.71 -2.89 12.23
N PHE A 180 -8.40 -3.88 12.78
CA PHE A 180 -9.85 -3.81 13.01
C PHE A 180 -10.20 -3.86 14.50
N GLY A 181 -9.47 -4.63 15.31
CA GLY A 181 -9.62 -4.64 16.77
C GLY A 181 -11.06 -4.93 17.22
N GLU A 182 -11.57 -4.10 18.14
CA GLU A 182 -12.92 -4.22 18.73
C GLU A 182 -14.05 -4.12 17.69
N ALA A 183 -13.80 -3.52 16.51
CA ALA A 183 -14.80 -3.43 15.45
C ALA A 183 -15.18 -4.81 14.88
N LEU A 184 -14.33 -5.83 15.06
CA LEU A 184 -14.63 -7.20 14.64
C LEU A 184 -15.58 -7.93 15.60
N ASP A 185 -15.54 -7.64 16.90
CA ASP A 185 -16.30 -8.37 17.91
C ASP A 185 -17.80 -8.57 17.60
N PRO A 186 -18.55 -7.57 17.10
CA PRO A 186 -19.97 -7.76 16.77
C PRO A 186 -20.22 -8.63 15.53
N ILE A 187 -19.20 -8.90 14.72
CA ILE A 187 -19.31 -9.64 13.45
C ILE A 187 -18.76 -11.06 13.58
N LEU A 188 -17.90 -11.30 14.57
CA LEU A 188 -17.29 -12.61 14.81
C LEU A 188 -18.33 -13.63 15.30
N VAL A 189 -18.29 -14.82 14.70
CA VAL A 189 -19.11 -15.96 15.11
C VAL A 189 -18.20 -17.01 15.72
N GLU A 190 -18.63 -17.59 16.84
CA GLU A 190 -17.89 -18.67 17.48
C GLU A 190 -18.10 -19.98 16.71
N ASN A 191 -17.01 -20.57 16.21
CA ASN A 191 -17.04 -21.88 15.57
C ASN A 191 -17.15 -22.99 16.64
N LYS A 192 -17.40 -24.24 16.20
CA LYS A 192 -17.44 -25.44 17.05
C LYS A 192 -16.20 -25.61 17.95
N ASP A 193 -15.06 -25.08 17.52
CA ASP A 193 -13.80 -25.10 18.26
C ASP A 193 -13.66 -23.96 19.29
N LYS A 194 -14.74 -23.23 19.59
CA LYS A 194 -14.76 -22.04 20.45
C LYS A 194 -13.85 -20.89 19.99
N LYS A 195 -13.55 -20.87 18.69
CA LYS A 195 -12.72 -19.83 18.07
C LYS A 195 -13.63 -18.79 17.42
N LYS A 196 -13.40 -17.51 17.74
CA LYS A 196 -14.01 -16.37 17.06
C LYS A 196 -13.47 -16.29 15.62
N VAL A 197 -14.30 -16.60 14.64
CA VAL A 197 -13.95 -16.55 13.22
C VAL A 197 -14.94 -15.67 12.47
N LEU A 198 -14.52 -15.14 11.33
CA LEU A 198 -15.43 -14.40 10.46
C LEU A 198 -16.43 -15.38 9.84
N PRO A 199 -17.73 -15.03 9.77
CA PRO A 199 -18.74 -15.89 9.17
C PRO A 199 -18.40 -16.13 7.70
N SER A 200 -18.47 -17.40 7.29
CA SER A 200 -18.24 -17.84 5.91
C SER A 200 -19.56 -18.25 5.27
N ASN A 201 -19.86 -17.69 4.10
CA ASN A 201 -21.02 -18.03 3.27
C ASN A 201 -20.88 -19.35 2.52
N ALA A 202 -19.96 -20.23 2.93
CA ALA A 202 -19.98 -21.60 2.47
C ALA A 202 -21.31 -22.22 2.91
N LYS A 203 -22.31 -22.13 2.03
CA LYS A 203 -23.48 -23.01 2.06
C LYS A 203 -22.90 -24.37 2.29
N LYS A 204 -23.12 -24.90 3.49
CA LYS A 204 -22.92 -26.31 3.79
C LYS A 204 -23.50 -27.02 2.56
N PRO A 205 -22.75 -27.80 1.77
CA PRO A 205 -23.40 -28.73 0.90
C PRO A 205 -24.21 -29.60 1.86
N GLU A 206 -25.50 -29.30 1.94
CA GLU A 206 -26.46 -30.18 2.57
C GLU A 206 -26.18 -31.51 1.89
N ALA A 207 -25.61 -32.44 2.65
CA ALA A 207 -25.47 -33.80 2.23
C ALA A 207 -26.91 -34.27 2.01
N ARG A 208 -27.44 -34.05 0.80
CA ARG A 208 -28.60 -34.75 0.31
C ARG A 208 -28.14 -36.20 0.30
N SER A 209 -28.46 -36.90 1.38
CA SER A 209 -28.61 -38.32 1.40
C SER A 209 -29.48 -38.68 0.20
N HIS A 210 -28.86 -39.10 -0.89
CA HIS A 210 -29.55 -39.76 -1.99
C HIS A 210 -29.90 -41.15 -1.48
N PRO A 211 -31.18 -41.46 -1.21
CA PRO A 211 -31.56 -42.82 -0.89
C PRO A 211 -31.59 -43.60 -2.20
N TYR A 212 -30.71 -44.60 -2.29
CA TYR A 212 -30.84 -45.81 -3.11
C TYR A 212 -31.38 -45.64 -4.55
N CYS A 213 -30.49 -45.72 -5.55
CA CYS A 213 -30.85 -46.34 -6.83
C CYS A 213 -30.10 -47.67 -6.94
N ARG A 214 -30.82 -48.77 -6.68
CA ARG A 214 -30.35 -50.15 -6.79
C ARG A 214 -30.85 -50.73 -8.11
N GLN A 215 -29.97 -51.47 -8.79
CA GLN A 215 -30.22 -52.47 -9.85
C GLN A 215 -30.62 -51.92 -11.25
N SER A 216 -30.22 -52.53 -12.37
CA SER A 216 -29.95 -53.95 -12.64
C SER A 216 -28.99 -54.14 -13.82
N TYR A 217 -28.19 -55.20 -13.75
CA TYR A 217 -27.48 -55.83 -14.87
C TYR A 217 -28.43 -56.24 -16.01
N ARG A 218 -27.97 -56.08 -17.26
CA ARG A 218 -28.23 -57.00 -18.39
C ARG A 218 -27.13 -56.83 -19.45
N ALA A 219 -26.32 -57.87 -19.63
CA ALA A 219 -25.68 -58.18 -20.91
C ALA A 219 -26.68 -59.02 -21.76
N PRO A 220 -26.50 -59.14 -23.09
CA PRO A 220 -25.57 -60.16 -23.56
C PRO A 220 -24.74 -59.79 -24.81
N ASP A 221 -23.79 -60.68 -25.04
CA ASP A 221 -22.76 -60.81 -26.08
C ASP A 221 -23.26 -60.73 -27.54
N PHE A 222 -22.38 -60.29 -28.45
CA PHE A 222 -21.85 -61.11 -29.54
C PHE A 222 -20.67 -60.39 -30.22
N ASP A 223 -19.47 -60.85 -29.88
CA ASP A 223 -18.35 -61.25 -30.74
C ASP A 223 -18.20 -60.71 -32.19
N HIS A 224 -17.01 -60.15 -32.46
CA HIS A 224 -15.91 -60.78 -33.24
C HIS A 224 -15.16 -59.89 -34.28
N HIS A 225 -13.83 -60.12 -34.29
CA HIS A 225 -12.78 -59.77 -35.26
C HIS A 225 -12.10 -58.40 -35.14
N GLN A 226 -10.97 -58.32 -34.41
CA GLN A 226 -9.58 -58.55 -34.87
C GLN A 226 -9.17 -57.72 -36.11
N ARG A 227 -8.18 -56.81 -35.94
CA ARG A 227 -6.83 -56.99 -36.52
C ARG A 227 -5.86 -55.81 -36.26
N PHE A 228 -4.64 -56.20 -35.85
CA PHE A 228 -3.30 -55.62 -36.05
C PHE A 228 -2.95 -54.18 -35.59
N SER A 229 -2.23 -54.15 -34.45
CA SER A 229 -0.87 -53.64 -34.24
C SER A 229 -0.27 -52.52 -35.12
N SER A 230 0.35 -51.53 -34.44
CA SER A 230 1.78 -51.17 -34.53
C SER A 230 2.07 -49.67 -34.74
N PHE A 231 2.82 -49.11 -33.77
CA PHE A 231 3.84 -48.06 -33.88
C PHE A 231 3.57 -46.76 -34.68
N ARG A 232 3.56 -45.62 -33.98
CA ARG A 232 4.68 -44.64 -33.99
C ARG A 232 4.38 -43.40 -33.15
N SER A 233 5.38 -43.00 -32.36
CA SER A 233 5.61 -41.64 -31.88
C SER A 233 5.59 -40.64 -33.04
N ASP A 234 5.07 -39.42 -32.85
CA ASP A 234 5.95 -38.28 -32.59
C ASP A 234 5.20 -36.99 -32.22
N ARG A 235 5.93 -36.14 -31.49
CA ARG A 235 5.63 -34.73 -31.27
C ARG A 235 5.45 -34.00 -32.60
N GLN A 236 4.53 -33.03 -32.65
CA GLN A 236 4.89 -31.70 -33.16
C GLN A 236 3.86 -30.61 -32.81
N PHE A 237 4.42 -29.52 -32.29
CA PHE A 237 3.86 -28.18 -32.28
C PHE A 237 3.46 -27.75 -33.69
N SER A 238 2.38 -26.98 -33.80
CA SER A 238 2.20 -26.03 -34.89
C SER A 238 1.56 -24.74 -34.38
N ARG A 239 2.40 -23.70 -34.36
CA ARG A 239 2.05 -22.28 -34.41
C ARG A 239 1.31 -21.99 -35.72
N SER A 240 0.30 -21.13 -35.65
CA SER A 240 -0.10 -20.16 -36.67
C SER A 240 -0.82 -19.05 -35.90
N SER A 241 -0.34 -17.83 -35.71
CA SER A 241 0.19 -16.81 -36.65
C SER A 241 -0.79 -16.40 -37.73
N TYR A 242 -0.91 -15.08 -37.90
CA TYR A 242 -1.66 -14.32 -38.91
C TYR A 242 -3.17 -14.17 -38.61
N GLN A 243 -3.80 -13.01 -38.64
CA GLN A 243 -3.42 -11.70 -39.17
C GLN A 243 -4.40 -10.65 -38.60
N ASP A 244 -3.85 -9.58 -38.03
CA ASP A 244 -4.43 -8.24 -38.17
C ASP A 244 -4.01 -7.74 -39.56
N PRO A 245 -4.90 -7.09 -40.32
CA PRO A 245 -4.47 -5.78 -40.80
C PRO A 245 -5.61 -4.74 -40.94
N ASN A 246 -5.30 -3.57 -40.38
CA ASN A 246 -5.34 -2.25 -41.04
C ASN A 246 -6.70 -1.59 -41.30
N ARG A 247 -6.98 -0.42 -40.72
CA ARG A 247 -6.49 0.96 -41.01
C ARG A 247 -7.36 1.68 -42.04
N PHE A 248 -7.85 2.84 -41.62
CA PHE A 248 -7.74 4.17 -42.26
C PHE A 248 -7.99 5.15 -41.09
N GLN A 249 -7.11 6.05 -40.60
CA GLN A 249 -6.07 6.91 -41.15
C GLN A 249 -6.57 7.90 -42.21
N HIS A 250 -6.85 9.15 -41.79
CA HIS A 250 -6.24 10.39 -42.31
C HIS A 250 -6.88 11.60 -41.59
N GLN A 251 -6.12 12.35 -40.79
CA GLN A 251 -5.35 13.56 -41.14
C GLN A 251 -6.12 14.86 -40.84
N SER A 252 -5.55 15.68 -39.95
CA SER A 252 -5.09 17.02 -40.33
C SER A 252 -4.23 17.63 -39.21
N ARG A 253 -2.98 17.93 -39.57
CA ARG A 253 -2.13 18.96 -38.96
C ARG A 253 -2.80 20.32 -39.19
N TRP A 254 -2.63 21.30 -38.29
CA TRP A 254 -2.20 22.68 -38.60
C TRP A 254 -1.64 23.36 -37.32
N PRO A 255 -0.84 24.44 -37.45
CA PRO A 255 0.22 24.85 -36.54
C PRO A 255 -0.04 26.15 -35.77
N PHE A 256 0.99 26.53 -35.01
CA PHE A 256 1.30 27.80 -34.36
C PHE A 256 0.89 29.10 -35.10
N GLN A 257 0.29 30.04 -34.36
CA GLN A 257 0.37 31.51 -34.47
C GLN A 257 0.33 32.03 -33.00
N GLY A 258 1.13 32.95 -32.47
CA GLY A 258 2.01 33.95 -33.05
C GLY A 258 1.59 35.36 -32.60
N GLY A 259 2.40 36.01 -31.74
CA GLY A 259 2.32 37.44 -31.36
C GLY A 259 2.17 37.63 -29.85
N GLY A 260 3.08 38.22 -29.07
CA GLY A 260 4.06 39.30 -29.27
C GLY A 260 3.86 40.26 -28.08
N GLY A 261 4.81 40.91 -27.42
CA GLY A 261 6.26 41.00 -27.42
C GLY A 261 6.64 42.03 -26.32
N ARG A 262 7.88 42.00 -25.81
CA ARG A 262 8.72 43.16 -25.45
C ARG A 262 9.95 42.70 -24.64
N PRO A 263 11.17 42.96 -25.11
CA PRO A 263 12.39 42.80 -24.33
C PRO A 263 12.68 44.05 -23.46
N TYR A 264 13.18 43.82 -22.26
CA TYR A 264 13.74 44.87 -21.40
C TYR A 264 15.04 45.41 -22.01
N ARG A 265 15.04 46.72 -22.27
CA ARG A 265 16.18 47.50 -22.69
C ARG A 265 17.02 47.83 -21.46
N ARG A 266 18.26 47.32 -21.40
CA ARG A 266 19.29 47.82 -20.46
C ARG A 266 19.87 49.10 -21.07
N ARG A 267 19.81 50.22 -20.36
CA ARG A 267 20.62 51.41 -20.67
C ARG A 267 21.52 51.71 -19.48
N LYS A 268 22.81 51.77 -19.83
CA LYS A 268 23.98 52.42 -19.21
C LYS A 268 24.15 52.22 -17.70
#